data_AF-A2GQ08-F1
#
_entry.id   AF-A2GQ08-F1
#
_cell.length_a   1.000
_cell.length_b   1.000
_cell.length_c   1.000
_cell.angle_alpha   90.00
_cell.angle_beta   90.00
_cell.angle_gamma   90.00
#
_symmetry.space_group_name_H-M   'P 1'
#
loop_
_entity.id
_entity.type
_entity.pdbx_description
1 polymer ?
#
loop_
_entity_poly.entity_id
_entity_poly.type
_entity_poly.pdbx_seq_one_letter_code
_entity_poly.pdbx_strand_id
1 'polypeptide(L)'
;MCTDDSHINEISTFLWVDVQRNWSDPNVFFDKFEIKKNYKTQLSDGTYVFKIHSIIAYHQGHFVAFVNKGRVWFMLDDEITYIVPDGLIKGLQGGDVGSDLWSYLGGVKWLAKCVIYRKHKFYGAGDDDD
;
A
#
# COMPACT_ATOMS: atom_id res chain seq x y z
N MET A 1 -34.70 16.83 8.00
CA MET A 1 -34.38 15.47 7.55
C MET A 1 -33.35 15.60 6.44
N CYS A 2 -32.06 15.41 6.73
CA CYS A 2 -31.03 15.31 5.69
C CYS A 2 -31.04 13.86 5.21
N THR A 3 -31.51 13.62 3.99
CA THR A 3 -31.25 12.38 3.26
C THR A 3 -29.90 12.53 2.61
N ASP A 4 -28.85 12.18 3.35
CA ASP A 4 -27.49 12.15 2.82
C ASP A 4 -27.33 10.83 2.06
N ASP A 5 -27.79 10.82 0.81
CA ASP A 5 -27.56 9.73 -0.15
C ASP A 5 -26.10 9.77 -0.62
N SER A 6 -25.15 9.69 0.31
CA SER A 6 -23.73 9.46 0.02
C SER A 6 -23.49 8.00 -0.40
N HIS A 7 -24.43 7.40 -1.13
CA HIS A 7 -24.23 6.13 -1.79
C HIS A 7 -23.25 6.39 -2.93
N ILE A 8 -22.02 5.90 -2.76
CA ILE A 8 -21.03 5.90 -3.83
C ILE A 8 -21.57 4.99 -4.93
N ASN A 9 -22.27 5.58 -5.90
CA ASN A 9 -22.96 4.83 -6.95
C ASN A 9 -21.97 4.13 -7.89
N GLU A 10 -20.76 4.67 -8.03
CA GLU A 10 -19.66 4.05 -8.76
C GLU A 10 -18.33 4.34 -8.05
N ILE A 11 -17.60 3.28 -7.71
CA ILE A 11 -16.26 3.39 -7.12
C ILE A 11 -15.23 2.92 -8.16
N SER A 12 -14.13 3.66 -8.28
CA SER A 12 -13.03 3.37 -9.21
C SER A 12 -12.49 1.94 -9.03
N THR A 13 -12.01 1.34 -10.14
CA THR A 13 -11.33 0.03 -10.10
C THR A 13 -10.08 0.06 -9.23
N PHE A 14 -9.43 1.22 -9.11
CA PHE A 14 -8.30 1.43 -8.24
C PHE A 14 -8.59 2.54 -7.22
N LEU A 15 -8.12 2.34 -5.99
CA LEU A 15 -8.09 3.34 -4.94
C LEU A 15 -6.63 3.73 -4.70
N TRP A 16 -6.34 5.02 -4.80
CA TRP A 16 -4.99 5.57 -4.65
C TRP A 16 -4.97 6.41 -3.37
N VAL A 17 -4.04 6.10 -2.49
CA VAL A 17 -3.89 6.77 -1.20
C VAL A 17 -2.54 7.48 -1.19
N ASP A 18 -2.56 8.80 -1.33
CA ASP A 18 -1.37 9.64 -1.15
C ASP A 18 -1.03 9.72 0.35
N VAL A 19 0.16 9.25 0.69
CA VAL A 19 0.68 9.26 2.06
C VAL A 19 1.32 10.63 2.30
N GLN A 20 0.58 11.48 3.00
CA GLN A 20 1.05 12.81 3.37
C GLN A 20 2.10 12.71 4.48
N ARG A 21 3.36 13.00 4.13
CA ARG A 21 4.50 13.06 5.05
C ARG A 21 5.18 14.41 4.91
N ASN A 22 5.77 14.89 6.00
CA ASN A 22 6.67 16.04 5.93
C ASN A 22 8.06 15.61 5.47
N TRP A 23 8.29 15.58 4.15
CA TRP A 23 9.56 15.14 3.57
C TRP A 23 10.75 16.05 3.87
N SER A 24 10.50 17.26 4.38
CA SER A 24 11.56 18.17 4.84
C SER A 24 12.03 17.86 6.26
N ASP A 25 11.30 17.04 7.01
CA ASP A 25 11.67 16.66 8.38
C ASP A 25 12.77 15.58 8.34
N PRO A 26 13.94 15.80 8.97
CA PRO A 26 14.97 14.76 9.09
C PRO A 26 14.48 13.50 9.81
N ASN A 27 13.42 13.59 10.61
CA ASN A 27 12.81 12.49 11.35
C ASN A 27 11.62 11.85 10.63
N VAL A 28 11.35 12.18 9.36
CA VAL A 28 10.24 11.62 8.57
C VAL A 28 10.21 10.08 8.56
N PHE A 29 11.36 9.44 8.73
CA PHE A 29 11.48 7.97 8.80
C PHE A 29 10.85 7.35 10.04
N PHE A 30 10.68 8.12 11.12
CA PHE A 30 10.02 7.67 12.35
C PHE A 30 8.50 7.89 12.32
N ASP A 31 8.01 8.70 11.39
CA ASP A 31 6.58 8.88 11.18
C ASP A 31 5.99 7.58 10.60
N LYS A 32 5.04 7.00 11.33
CA LYS A 32 4.43 5.72 10.96
C LYS A 32 3.09 5.97 10.28
N PHE A 33 2.97 5.47 9.06
CA PHE A 33 1.69 5.36 8.37
C PHE A 33 1.28 3.89 8.25
N GLU A 34 0.18 3.50 8.88
CA GLU A 34 -0.29 2.12 8.83
C GLU A 34 -0.86 1.77 7.44
N ILE A 35 -0.17 0.90 6.71
CA ILE A 35 -0.64 0.38 5.43
C ILE A 35 -1.53 -0.83 5.68
N LYS A 36 -2.84 -0.66 5.54
CA LYS A 36 -3.78 -1.78 5.62
C LYS A 36 -3.66 -2.66 4.38
N LYS A 37 -3.72 -3.99 4.55
CA LYS A 37 -3.74 -4.93 3.42
C LYS A 37 -5.02 -4.81 2.59
N ASN A 38 -6.15 -4.56 3.26
CA ASN A 38 -7.48 -4.60 2.66
C ASN A 38 -8.38 -3.47 3.19
N TYR A 39 -9.21 -2.88 2.31
CA TYR A 39 -10.36 -2.06 2.69
C TYR A 39 -11.66 -2.67 2.16
N LYS A 40 -12.65 -2.83 3.02
CA LYS A 40 -13.99 -3.29 2.62
C LYS A 40 -14.88 -2.09 2.34
N THR A 41 -15.67 -2.15 1.28
CA THR A 41 -16.69 -1.15 0.95
C THR A 41 -17.98 -1.82 0.48
N GLN A 42 -19.11 -1.18 0.72
CA GLN A 42 -20.43 -1.65 0.31
C GLN A 42 -20.95 -0.72 -0.79
N LEU A 43 -21.30 -1.29 -1.94
CA LEU A 43 -21.99 -0.60 -3.04
C LEU A 43 -23.41 -1.18 -3.19
N SER A 44 -24.23 -0.54 -4.02
CA SER A 44 -25.61 -0.98 -4.29
C SER A 44 -25.68 -2.40 -4.88
N ASP A 45 -24.66 -2.83 -5.62
CA ASP A 45 -24.62 -4.13 -6.32
C ASP A 45 -23.79 -5.21 -5.60
N GLY A 46 -23.33 -4.93 -4.37
CA GLY A 46 -22.65 -5.91 -3.50
C GLY A 46 -21.51 -5.35 -2.66
N THR A 47 -20.82 -6.25 -1.96
CA THR A 47 -19.62 -5.93 -1.17
C THR A 47 -18.38 -6.02 -2.04
N TYR A 48 -17.42 -5.12 -1.82
CA TYR A 48 -16.14 -5.10 -2.51
C TYR A 48 -14.99 -5.03 -1.50
N VAL A 49 -13.85 -5.61 -1.89
CA VAL A 49 -12.58 -5.48 -1.17
C VAL A 49 -11.56 -4.82 -2.08
N PHE A 50 -10.98 -3.74 -1.60
CA PHE A 50 -9.77 -3.15 -2.14
C PHE A 50 -8.58 -3.84 -1.52
N LYS A 51 -7.89 -4.68 -2.31
CA LYS A 51 -6.65 -5.37 -1.89
C LYS A 51 -5.45 -4.56 -2.34
N ILE A 52 -4.40 -4.51 -1.53
CA ILE A 52 -3.17 -3.82 -1.91
C ILE A 52 -2.60 -4.43 -3.20
N HIS A 53 -2.26 -3.57 -4.15
CA HIS A 53 -1.77 -3.98 -5.47
C HIS A 53 -0.31 -3.54 -5.67
N SER A 54 -0.03 -2.27 -5.36
CA SER A 54 1.30 -1.70 -5.52
C SER A 54 1.52 -0.52 -4.58
N ILE A 55 2.78 -0.21 -4.29
CA ILE A 55 3.18 0.93 -3.46
C ILE A 55 4.26 1.70 -4.23
N ILE A 56 4.09 3.00 -4.39
CA ILE A 56 5.17 3.89 -4.78
C ILE A 56 5.88 4.33 -3.50
N ALA A 57 7.19 4.07 -3.44
CA ALA A 57 8.04 4.47 -2.33
C ALA A 57 8.99 5.59 -2.75
N TYR A 58 9.45 6.34 -1.77
CA TYR A 58 10.33 7.48 -1.96
C TYR A 58 11.48 7.47 -0.96
N HIS A 59 12.66 7.89 -1.42
CA HIS A 59 13.81 8.18 -0.60
C HIS A 59 14.66 9.29 -1.26
N GLN A 60 14.82 10.44 -0.59
CA GLN A 60 15.77 11.50 -0.96
C GLN A 60 15.80 11.90 -2.46
N GLY A 61 14.63 12.07 -3.07
CA GLY A 61 14.51 12.49 -4.48
C GLY A 61 14.39 11.34 -5.46
N HIS A 62 14.51 10.09 -5.00
CA HIS A 62 14.35 8.90 -5.82
C HIS A 62 13.03 8.18 -5.54
N PHE A 63 12.43 7.59 -6.58
CA PHE A 63 11.17 6.87 -6.51
C PHE A 63 11.32 5.45 -7.03
N VAL A 64 10.70 4.49 -6.33
CA VAL A 64 10.69 3.09 -6.73
C VAL A 64 9.29 2.52 -6.57
N ALA A 65 8.96 1.49 -7.34
CA ALA A 65 7.64 0.86 -7.29
C ALA A 65 7.73 -0.55 -6.71
N PHE A 66 6.94 -0.83 -5.68
CA PHE A 66 6.72 -2.17 -5.15
C PHE A 66 5.43 -2.72 -5.75
N VAL A 67 5.49 -3.85 -6.44
CA VAL A 67 4.33 -4.50 -7.08
C VAL A 67 4.12 -5.88 -6.48
N ASN A 68 2.90 -6.16 -6.01
CA ASN A 68 2.56 -7.47 -5.48
C ASN A 68 2.23 -8.45 -6.63
N LYS A 69 2.78 -9.66 -6.54
CA LYS A 69 2.38 -10.79 -7.39
C LYS A 69 2.20 -12.03 -6.53
N GLY A 70 1.08 -12.08 -5.81
CA GLY A 70 0.77 -13.18 -4.90
C GLY A 70 1.56 -13.07 -3.60
N ARG A 71 2.40 -14.07 -3.29
CA ARG A 71 3.19 -14.14 -2.04
C ARG A 71 4.54 -13.41 -2.10
N VAL A 72 4.87 -12.83 -3.25
CA VAL A 72 6.13 -12.11 -3.47
C VAL A 72 5.87 -10.70 -3.96
N TRP A 73 6.78 -9.80 -3.59
CA TRP A 73 6.80 -8.44 -4.10
C TRP A 73 8.01 -8.22 -4.98
N PHE A 74 7.84 -7.37 -5.98
CA PHE A 74 8.94 -6.91 -6.82
C PHE A 74 9.15 -5.43 -6.57
N MET A 75 10.38 -5.03 -6.25
CA MET A 75 10.79 -3.63 -6.26
C MET A 75 11.39 -3.33 -7.64
N LEU A 76 10.77 -2.39 -8.35
CA LEU A 76 11.22 -1.85 -9.62
C LEU A 76 11.94 -0.54 -9.33
N ASP A 77 13.23 -0.52 -9.62
CA ASP A 77 14.14 0.60 -9.41
C ASP A 77 14.80 0.92 -10.76
N ASP A 78 14.17 1.83 -11.51
CA ASP A 78 14.49 2.14 -12.90
C ASP A 78 14.61 0.87 -13.79
N GLU A 79 15.83 0.49 -14.17
CA GLU A 79 16.12 -0.67 -15.02
C GLU A 79 16.33 -1.97 -14.23
N ILE A 80 16.36 -1.90 -12.89
CA ILE A 80 16.68 -3.01 -12.00
C ILE A 80 15.41 -3.50 -11.29
N THR A 81 15.30 -4.82 -11.13
CA THR A 81 14.21 -5.45 -10.39
C THR A 81 14.75 -6.31 -9.26
N TYR A 82 14.22 -6.13 -8.06
CA TYR A 82 14.53 -6.92 -6.87
C TYR A 82 13.30 -7.71 -6.41
N ILE A 83 13.53 -8.90 -5.86
CA ILE A 83 12.49 -9.67 -5.17
C ILE A 83 12.48 -9.26 -3.70
N VAL A 84 11.31 -8.96 -3.16
CA VAL A 84 11.12 -8.54 -1.77
C VAL A 84 10.12 -9.50 -1.10
N PRO A 85 10.49 -10.15 0.01
CA PRO A 85 9.56 -10.98 0.79
C PRO A 85 8.36 -10.18 1.33
N ASP A 86 7.16 -10.76 1.32
CA ASP A 86 5.93 -10.10 1.82
C ASP A 86 6.08 -9.55 3.25
N GLY A 87 6.74 -10.31 4.13
CA GLY A 87 6.96 -9.92 5.53
C GLY A 87 7.77 -8.63 5.71
N LEU A 88 8.51 -8.18 4.69
CA LEU A 88 9.30 -6.96 4.74
C LEU A 88 8.55 -5.72 4.26
N ILE A 89 7.42 -5.88 3.56
CA ILE A 89 6.68 -4.75 2.96
C ILE A 89 6.14 -3.78 4.02
N LYS A 90 5.91 -4.28 5.25
CA LYS A 90 5.59 -3.42 6.40
C LYS A 90 6.63 -2.33 6.66
N GLY A 91 7.86 -2.49 6.20
CA GLY A 91 8.92 -1.49 6.38
C GLY A 91 8.67 -0.18 5.64
N LEU A 92 7.83 -0.19 4.60
CA LEU A 92 7.41 1.02 3.89
C LEU A 92 6.50 1.93 4.73
N GLN A 93 5.99 1.45 5.86
CA GLN A 93 5.18 2.23 6.80
C GLN A 93 5.99 3.30 7.54
N GLY A 94 7.33 3.15 7.62
CA GLY A 94 8.17 3.95 8.51
C GLY A 94 8.03 3.54 9.98
N GLY A 95 8.60 4.32 10.88
CA GLY A 95 8.73 3.97 12.30
C GLY A 95 9.68 2.79 12.51
N ASP A 96 9.57 2.16 13.67
CA ASP A 96 10.45 1.06 14.09
C ASP A 96 10.30 -0.20 13.21
N VAL A 97 9.19 -0.35 12.49
CA VAL A 97 8.95 -1.49 11.59
C VAL A 97 9.72 -1.40 10.28
N GLY A 98 10.38 -0.26 10.01
CA GLY A 98 11.19 0.00 8.81
C GLY A 98 12.52 -0.77 8.75
N SER A 99 13.11 -1.08 9.91
CA SER A 99 14.50 -1.53 10.02
C SER A 99 14.85 -2.75 9.16
N ASP A 100 13.97 -3.74 9.12
CA ASP A 100 14.24 -5.02 8.47
C ASP A 100 14.29 -4.85 6.94
N LEU A 101 13.36 -4.10 6.37
CA LEU A 101 13.33 -3.79 4.95
C LEU A 101 14.54 -2.96 4.54
N TRP A 102 14.87 -1.93 5.32
CA TRP A 102 15.98 -1.05 5.00
C TRP A 102 17.30 -1.81 5.03
N SER A 103 17.51 -2.67 6.03
CA SER A 103 18.69 -3.52 6.10
C SER A 103 18.77 -4.49 4.92
N TYR A 104 17.64 -5.09 4.52
CA TYR A 104 17.57 -5.97 3.35
C TYR A 104 17.92 -5.24 2.04
N LEU A 105 17.52 -3.98 1.91
CA LEU A 105 17.75 -3.14 0.72
C LEU A 105 18.98 -2.23 0.86
N GLY A 106 20.03 -2.70 1.55
CA GLY A 106 21.33 -2.01 1.59
C GLY A 106 21.38 -0.73 2.44
N GLY A 107 20.46 -0.59 3.39
CA GLY A 107 20.37 0.54 4.33
C GLY A 107 19.50 1.70 3.86
N VAL A 108 18.92 1.62 2.66
CA VAL A 108 18.10 2.71 2.10
C VAL A 108 16.74 2.76 2.78
N LYS A 109 16.40 3.94 3.33
CA LYS A 109 15.18 4.16 4.11
C LYS A 109 13.99 4.49 3.21
N TRP A 110 13.49 3.50 2.49
CA TRP A 110 12.30 3.62 1.65
C TRP A 110 11.03 3.79 2.49
N LEU A 111 10.23 4.80 2.15
CA LEU A 111 8.92 5.05 2.76
C LEU A 111 7.83 5.10 1.70
N ALA A 112 6.64 4.59 2.00
CA ALA A 112 5.48 4.71 1.13
C ALA A 112 5.12 6.19 0.93
N LYS A 113 4.98 6.57 -0.35
CA LYS A 113 4.44 7.85 -0.81
C LYS A 113 3.04 7.69 -1.38
N CYS A 114 2.75 6.58 -2.06
CA CYS A 114 1.41 6.28 -2.56
C CYS A 114 1.14 4.78 -2.42
N VAL A 115 -0.04 4.43 -1.89
CA VAL A 115 -0.51 3.04 -1.84
C VAL A 115 -1.68 2.87 -2.80
N ILE A 116 -1.56 1.90 -3.69
CA ILE A 116 -2.54 1.62 -4.73
C ILE A 116 -3.22 0.29 -4.40
N TYR A 117 -4.54 0.34 -4.31
CA TYR A 117 -5.40 -0.81 -4.09
C TYR A 117 -6.22 -1.11 -5.32
N ARG A 118 -6.45 -2.39 -5.60
CA ARG A 118 -7.32 -2.85 -6.68
C ARG A 118 -8.64 -3.37 -6.10
N LYS A 119 -9.74 -2.99 -6.70
CA LYS A 119 -11.10 -3.43 -6.35
C LYS A 119 -11.34 -4.87 -6.79
N HIS A 120 -11.86 -5.69 -5.88
CA HIS A 120 -12.33 -7.05 -6.13
C HIS A 120 -13.76 -7.19 -5.61
N LYS A 121 -14.66 -7.79 -6.40
CA LYS A 121 -16.00 -8.13 -5.92
C LYS A 121 -15.90 -9.24 -4.87
N PHE A 122 -16.51 -9.03 -3.71
CA PHE A 122 -16.50 -9.99 -2.61
C PHE A 122 -17.77 -10.81 -2.67
N TYR A 123 -17.63 -12.11 -2.91
CA TYR A 123 -18.80 -12.98 -3.09
C TYR A 123 -19.27 -13.67 -1.80
N GLY A 124 -18.53 -13.56 -0.70
CA GLY A 124 -18.88 -14.20 0.57
C GLY A 124 -18.82 -15.74 0.51
N ALA A 125 -17.97 -16.33 1.34
CA ALA A 125 -17.70 -17.76 1.47
C ALA A 125 -16.93 -18.42 0.30
N GLY A 126 -15.71 -18.85 0.61
CA GLY A 126 -14.76 -19.51 -0.27
C GLY A 126 -13.36 -19.11 0.16
N ASP A 127 -12.82 -19.88 1.09
CA ASP A 127 -11.47 -19.91 1.66
C ASP A 127 -10.40 -19.01 1.02
N ASP A 128 -9.71 -18.26 1.87
CA ASP A 128 -8.24 -18.19 1.86
C ASP A 128 -7.85 -17.61 3.22
N ASP A 129 -7.73 -18.52 4.19
CA ASP A 129 -6.78 -18.38 5.30
C ASP A 129 -5.37 -18.12 4.74
N ASP A 130 -4.60 -17.34 5.50
CA ASP A 130 -3.18 -16.93 5.36
C ASP A 130 -2.86 -15.58 4.68
#